data_AF-A0A1F8B701-F1
#
_entry.id   AF-A0A1F8B701-F1
#
_cell.length_a   1.000
_cell.length_b   1.000
_cell.length_c   1.000
_cell.angle_alpha   90.00
_cell.angle_beta   90.00
_cell.angle_gamma   90.00
#
_symmetry.space_group_name_H-M   'P 1'
#
loop_
_entity.id
_entity.type
_entity.pdbx_description
1 polymer ?
#
loop_
_entity_poly.entity_id
_entity_poly.type
_entity_poly.pdbx_seq_one_letter_code
_entity_poly.pdbx_strand_id
1 'polypeptide(L)'
;MSSIKWNPRVKLILSDVDETLADLYLPADPEMINKITKILQKEIVLFFITGQGIKSVLERIVNKIPENLRWQILVGHCSGTEVWGFDHSGKLNKNPFYSIYNEKLNDDQKTKLRKIIDKLIKDFELKTYPTMPVELFLNKAGDDPLSIMFEDRGPQITFEMVNAYDLSDDQLQKLKLKIPNTHGHFDIRILLMERAERFFNEEKLPITPRLGGIFALDFAVKGISKTTAVEYVLNNEQVLSSLGLRKSDLTNPEYLEIWGDKFSVIRGGTDRHMCEAVNPRVRTIDFRKENPEEFLKGYNIVTWDGEKHLHEGLLEYLSSDNV
;
A
#
# COMPACT_ATOMS: atom_id res chain seq x y z
N MET A 1 -28.37 -13.23 -2.27
CA MET A 1 -27.30 -12.22 -2.09
C MET A 1 -27.42 -11.25 -3.25
N SER A 2 -27.37 -9.94 -3.00
CA SER A 2 -27.43 -8.94 -4.07
C SER A 2 -26.13 -8.96 -4.85
N SER A 3 -26.17 -9.34 -6.12
CA SER A 3 -25.01 -9.27 -7.01
C SER A 3 -24.47 -7.83 -7.02
N ILE A 4 -23.25 -7.61 -6.55
CA ILE A 4 -22.56 -6.34 -6.77
C ILE A 4 -22.38 -6.20 -8.29
N LYS A 5 -22.75 -5.04 -8.86
CA LYS A 5 -22.64 -4.76 -10.29
C LYS A 5 -21.78 -3.54 -10.54
N TRP A 6 -21.16 -3.47 -11.71
CA TRP A 6 -20.40 -2.32 -12.17
C TRP A 6 -21.20 -1.02 -12.01
N ASN A 7 -20.54 0.03 -11.53
CA ASN A 7 -21.12 1.35 -11.43
C ASN A 7 -20.80 2.17 -12.70
N PRO A 8 -21.77 2.36 -13.62
CA PRO A 8 -21.51 3.10 -14.86
C PRO A 8 -21.36 4.62 -14.65
N ARG A 9 -21.56 5.13 -13.43
CA ARG A 9 -21.44 6.55 -13.09
C ARG A 9 -20.10 6.91 -12.46
N VAL A 10 -19.25 5.92 -12.16
CA VAL A 10 -17.96 6.16 -11.53
C VAL A 10 -17.09 7.05 -12.43
N LYS A 11 -16.37 7.99 -11.81
CA LYS A 11 -15.41 8.88 -12.46
C LYS A 11 -14.02 8.77 -11.85
N LEU A 12 -13.95 8.41 -10.56
CA LEU A 12 -12.71 8.19 -9.83
C LEU A 12 -12.81 6.90 -9.04
N ILE A 13 -11.80 6.05 -9.17
CA ILE A 13 -11.63 4.85 -8.34
C ILE A 13 -10.40 5.04 -7.47
N LEU A 14 -10.57 4.87 -6.16
CA LEU A 14 -9.48 4.77 -5.19
C LEU A 14 -9.19 3.28 -5.00
N SER A 15 -7.97 2.82 -5.27
CA SER A 15 -7.66 1.39 -5.22
C SER A 15 -6.39 1.13 -4.43
N ASP A 16 -6.41 0.10 -3.57
CA ASP A 16 -5.17 -0.56 -3.21
C ASP A 16 -4.57 -1.30 -4.43
N VAL A 17 -3.32 -1.74 -4.29
CA VAL A 17 -2.56 -2.44 -5.33
C VAL A 17 -2.37 -3.91 -4.97
N ASP A 18 -1.83 -4.19 -3.79
CA ASP A 18 -1.42 -5.55 -3.44
C ASP A 18 -2.64 -6.36 -3.04
N GLU A 19 -2.76 -7.58 -3.56
CA GLU A 19 -3.94 -8.43 -3.35
C GLU A 19 -5.27 -7.78 -3.81
N THR A 20 -5.22 -6.69 -4.57
CA THR A 20 -6.39 -6.03 -5.17
C THR A 20 -6.24 -5.96 -6.69
N LEU A 21 -5.17 -5.30 -7.17
CA LEU A 21 -4.87 -5.19 -8.60
C LEU A 21 -3.79 -6.20 -9.04
N ALA A 22 -2.94 -6.65 -8.13
CA ALA A 22 -1.89 -7.62 -8.39
C ALA A 22 -1.51 -8.36 -7.11
N ASP A 23 -1.11 -9.62 -7.24
CA ASP A 23 -0.51 -10.39 -6.14
C ASP A 23 0.76 -9.73 -5.60
N LEU A 24 1.03 -9.92 -4.31
CA LEU A 24 2.18 -9.36 -3.63
C LEU A 24 3.51 -9.61 -4.37
N TYR A 25 4.20 -8.52 -4.73
CA TYR A 25 5.45 -8.48 -5.52
C TYR A 25 5.39 -9.05 -6.94
N LEU A 26 4.22 -9.49 -7.42
CA LEU A 26 4.07 -10.00 -8.78
C LEU A 26 3.48 -8.94 -9.72
N PRO A 27 3.83 -8.95 -11.01
CA PRO A 27 3.19 -8.09 -11.99
C PRO A 27 1.68 -8.40 -12.07
N ALA A 28 0.86 -7.38 -12.35
CA ALA A 28 -0.57 -7.61 -12.60
C ALA A 28 -0.77 -8.49 -13.84
N ASP A 29 -1.77 -9.37 -13.77
CA ASP A 29 -2.11 -10.26 -14.87
C ASP A 29 -2.45 -9.48 -16.14
N PRO A 30 -2.11 -10.01 -17.34
CA PRO A 30 -2.44 -9.35 -18.61
C PRO A 30 -3.93 -9.03 -18.75
N GLU A 31 -4.81 -9.90 -18.23
CA GLU A 31 -6.25 -9.65 -18.22
C GLU A 31 -6.63 -8.45 -17.34
N MET A 32 -5.99 -8.31 -16.16
CA MET A 32 -6.20 -7.16 -15.29
C MET A 32 -5.74 -5.87 -15.96
N ILE A 33 -4.57 -5.88 -16.60
CA ILE A 33 -4.08 -4.73 -17.39
C ILE A 33 -5.06 -4.36 -18.50
N ASN A 34 -5.62 -5.36 -19.20
CA ASN A 34 -6.63 -5.14 -20.23
C ASN A 34 -7.90 -4.50 -19.65
N LYS A 35 -8.39 -4.97 -18.50
CA LYS A 35 -9.57 -4.41 -17.82
C LYS A 35 -9.34 -2.98 -17.34
N ILE A 36 -8.20 -2.71 -16.71
CA ILE A 36 -7.77 -1.36 -16.31
C ILE A 36 -7.69 -0.44 -17.54
N THR A 37 -7.12 -0.92 -18.64
CA THR A 37 -7.02 -0.15 -19.89
C THR A 37 -8.40 0.27 -20.42
N LYS A 38 -9.39 -0.64 -20.38
CA LYS A 38 -10.77 -0.31 -20.79
C LYS A 38 -11.46 0.69 -19.86
N ILE A 39 -11.17 0.66 -18.56
CA ILE A 39 -11.67 1.66 -17.60
C ILE A 39 -11.13 3.05 -17.97
N LEU A 40 -9.82 3.17 -18.20
CA LEU A 40 -9.19 4.44 -18.58
C LEU A 40 -9.67 4.95 -19.96
N GLN A 41 -9.99 4.05 -20.89
CA GLN A 41 -10.61 4.42 -22.17
C GLN A 41 -12.00 5.04 -22.02
N LYS A 42 -12.69 4.78 -20.91
CA LYS A 42 -13.97 5.41 -20.54
C LYS A 42 -13.78 6.72 -19.76
N GLU A 43 -12.56 7.27 -19.73
CA GLU A 43 -12.19 8.50 -19.01
C GLU A 43 -12.40 8.41 -17.49
N ILE A 44 -12.32 7.21 -16.93
CA ILE A 44 -12.40 6.96 -15.49
C ILE A 44 -10.98 7.03 -14.92
N VAL A 45 -10.80 7.90 -13.94
CA VAL A 45 -9.53 8.14 -13.26
C VAL A 45 -9.26 7.04 -12.23
N LEU A 46 -8.00 6.59 -12.17
CA LEU A 46 -7.53 5.64 -11.16
C LEU A 46 -6.55 6.32 -10.22
N PHE A 47 -6.78 6.21 -8.92
CA PHE A 47 -5.83 6.62 -7.90
C PHE A 47 -5.42 5.39 -7.09
N PHE A 48 -4.20 4.91 -7.35
CA PHE A 48 -3.60 3.81 -6.60
C PHE A 48 -3.01 4.32 -5.29
N ILE A 49 -3.41 3.76 -4.16
CA ILE A 49 -2.86 4.11 -2.84
C ILE A 49 -2.34 2.85 -2.16
N THR A 50 -1.01 2.73 -2.07
CA THR A 50 -0.33 1.49 -1.64
C THR A 50 0.79 1.75 -0.64
N GLY A 51 1.15 0.74 0.16
CA GLY A 51 2.35 0.74 0.99
C GLY A 51 3.65 0.58 0.20
N GLN A 52 3.58 0.12 -1.05
CA GLN A 52 4.72 -0.11 -1.92
C GLN A 52 5.39 1.19 -2.37
N GLY A 53 6.63 1.08 -2.85
CA GLY A 53 7.34 2.19 -3.49
C GLY A 53 6.83 2.44 -4.91
N ILE A 54 6.96 3.68 -5.40
CA ILE A 54 6.51 4.07 -6.74
C ILE A 54 7.07 3.17 -7.85
N LYS A 55 8.35 2.78 -7.76
CA LYS A 55 9.00 1.92 -8.76
C LYS A 55 8.27 0.58 -8.93
N SER A 56 7.87 -0.04 -7.82
CA SER A 56 7.14 -1.31 -7.80
C SER A 56 5.80 -1.18 -8.54
N VAL A 57 5.02 -0.12 -8.26
CA VAL A 57 3.74 0.14 -8.93
C VAL A 57 3.92 0.40 -10.44
N LEU A 58 4.96 1.16 -10.81
CA LEU A 58 5.27 1.43 -12.21
C LEU A 58 5.57 0.14 -12.97
N GLU A 59 6.45 -0.71 -12.44
CA GLU A 59 6.89 -1.94 -13.10
C GLU A 59 5.79 -3.00 -13.18
N ARG A 60 5.01 -3.15 -12.09
CA ARG A 60 3.98 -4.19 -11.98
C ARG A 60 2.71 -3.85 -12.75
N ILE A 61 2.37 -2.55 -12.85
CA ILE A 61 1.08 -2.11 -13.38
C ILE A 61 1.27 -1.03 -14.46
N VAL A 62 1.71 0.17 -14.09
CA VAL A 62 1.51 1.36 -14.93
C VAL A 62 2.26 1.27 -16.26
N ASN A 63 3.48 0.75 -16.28
CA ASN A 63 4.29 0.63 -17.50
C ASN A 63 3.71 -0.37 -18.50
N LYS A 64 2.74 -1.21 -18.09
CA LYS A 64 2.02 -2.15 -18.96
C LYS A 64 0.77 -1.52 -19.59
N ILE A 65 0.34 -0.35 -19.10
CA ILE A 65 -0.79 0.41 -19.65
C ILE A 65 -0.28 1.31 -20.80
N PRO A 66 -1.05 1.48 -21.91
CA PRO A 66 -0.70 2.40 -22.99
C PRO A 66 -0.38 3.81 -22.49
N GLU A 67 0.71 4.41 -23.00
CA GLU A 67 1.23 5.69 -22.50
C GLU A 67 0.18 6.81 -22.54
N ASN A 68 -0.59 6.90 -23.63
CA ASN A 68 -1.62 7.91 -23.83
C ASN A 68 -2.79 7.86 -22.84
N LEU A 69 -2.88 6.83 -21.98
CA LEU A 69 -3.91 6.70 -20.95
C LEU A 69 -3.37 6.98 -19.54
N ARG A 70 -2.04 7.02 -19.34
CA ARG A 70 -1.44 7.10 -18.00
C ARG A 70 -1.69 8.43 -17.29
N TRP A 71 -2.01 9.50 -18.03
CA TRP A 71 -2.34 10.81 -17.45
C TRP A 71 -3.58 10.77 -16.54
N GLN A 72 -4.42 9.74 -16.66
CA GLN A 72 -5.59 9.52 -15.79
C GLN A 72 -5.24 8.70 -14.52
N ILE A 73 -3.96 8.47 -14.24
CA ILE A 73 -3.50 7.66 -13.11
C ILE A 73 -2.77 8.54 -12.09
N LEU A 74 -3.12 8.36 -10.82
CA LEU A 74 -2.33 8.82 -9.69
C LEU A 74 -1.76 7.63 -8.92
N VAL A 75 -0.57 7.82 -8.33
CA VAL A 75 0.09 6.84 -7.47
C VAL A 75 0.48 7.50 -6.14
N GLY A 76 -0.25 7.16 -5.09
CA GLY A 76 0.03 7.45 -3.69
C GLY A 76 0.85 6.33 -3.08
N HIS A 77 2.16 6.46 -3.10
CA HIS A 77 3.08 5.41 -2.66
C HIS A 77 3.53 5.61 -1.21
N CYS A 78 4.07 4.57 -0.57
CA CYS A 78 4.44 4.59 0.85
C CYS A 78 3.28 5.06 1.75
N SER A 79 2.11 4.42 1.60
CA SER A 79 0.84 4.81 2.25
C SER A 79 0.37 6.23 1.93
N GLY A 80 0.78 6.76 0.78
CA GLY A 80 0.48 8.14 0.41
C GLY A 80 1.36 9.16 1.14
N THR A 81 2.62 8.84 1.37
CA THR A 81 3.58 9.88 1.82
C THR A 81 3.89 10.87 0.69
N GLU A 82 3.80 10.41 -0.56
CA GLU A 82 3.81 11.26 -1.75
C GLU A 82 2.77 10.78 -2.74
N VAL A 83 2.22 11.71 -3.54
CA VAL A 83 1.39 11.39 -4.70
C VAL A 83 2.04 11.87 -5.97
N TRP A 84 2.17 10.95 -6.91
CA TRP A 84 2.71 11.18 -8.23
C TRP A 84 1.62 11.02 -9.28
N GLY A 85 1.81 11.65 -10.43
CA GLY A 85 0.97 11.46 -11.61
C GLY A 85 1.78 11.65 -12.88
N PHE A 86 1.07 11.63 -14.01
CA PHE A 86 1.67 11.63 -15.34
C PHE A 86 1.20 12.84 -16.13
N ASP A 87 2.05 13.31 -17.04
CA ASP A 87 1.66 14.32 -18.01
C ASP A 87 0.78 13.72 -19.12
N HIS A 88 0.20 14.56 -19.99
CA HIS A 88 -0.64 14.11 -21.10
C HIS A 88 0.10 13.24 -22.15
N SER A 89 1.44 13.21 -22.12
CA SER A 89 2.23 12.27 -22.95
C SER A 89 2.38 10.90 -22.30
N GLY A 90 1.89 10.72 -21.07
CA GLY A 90 1.99 9.49 -20.30
C GLY A 90 3.29 9.34 -19.53
N LYS A 91 4.12 10.39 -19.45
CA LYS A 91 5.38 10.37 -18.72
C LYS A 91 5.16 10.80 -17.28
N LEU A 92 5.87 10.15 -16.37
CA LEU A 92 5.83 10.52 -14.95
C LEU A 92 6.28 11.98 -14.80
N ASN A 93 5.52 12.74 -14.01
CA ASN A 93 5.88 14.13 -13.71
C ASN A 93 7.26 14.21 -13.05
N LYS A 94 7.99 15.31 -13.29
CA LYS A 94 9.33 15.52 -12.71
C LYS A 94 9.32 15.63 -11.18
N ASN A 95 8.19 16.05 -10.61
CA ASN A 95 7.98 16.20 -9.18
C ASN A 95 6.62 15.58 -8.81
N PRO A 96 6.47 15.09 -7.58
CA PRO A 96 5.16 14.69 -7.08
C PRO A 96 4.23 15.89 -6.96
N PHE A 97 2.91 15.64 -6.98
CA PHE A 97 1.91 16.64 -6.66
C PHE A 97 2.01 17.09 -5.21
N TYR A 98 2.38 16.18 -4.31
CA TYR A 98 2.79 16.52 -2.94
C TYR A 98 3.78 15.50 -2.38
N SER A 99 4.58 15.94 -1.41
CA SER A 99 5.52 15.09 -0.69
C SER A 99 5.63 15.51 0.77
N ILE A 100 4.94 14.78 1.66
CA ILE A 100 5.04 15.03 3.10
C ILE A 100 6.44 14.69 3.62
N TYR A 101 7.15 13.81 2.92
CA TYR A 101 8.55 13.49 3.21
C TYR A 101 9.47 14.71 3.04
N ASN A 102 9.34 15.43 1.94
CA ASN A 102 10.15 16.64 1.71
C ASN A 102 9.68 17.83 2.57
N GLU A 103 8.42 17.85 3.00
CA GLU A 103 7.91 18.86 3.93
C GLU A 103 8.40 18.64 5.37
N LYS A 104 8.43 17.38 5.83
CA LYS A 104 8.74 17.05 7.23
C LYS A 104 10.22 16.72 7.48
N LEU A 105 10.97 16.32 6.46
CA LEU A 105 12.39 15.97 6.60
C LEU A 105 13.27 16.82 5.68
N ASN A 106 14.28 17.45 6.27
CA ASN A 106 15.39 18.02 5.51
C ASN A 106 16.45 16.95 5.16
N ASP A 107 17.41 17.29 4.29
CA ASP A 107 18.37 16.32 3.78
C ASP A 107 19.31 15.71 4.84
N ASP A 108 19.62 16.45 5.92
CA ASP A 108 20.35 15.91 7.08
C ASP A 108 19.53 14.83 7.79
N GLN A 109 18.25 15.08 8.04
CA GLN A 109 17.33 14.10 8.65
C GLN A 109 17.15 12.86 7.76
N LYS A 110 17.04 13.04 6.43
CA LYS A 110 16.99 11.91 5.48
C LYS A 110 18.27 11.07 5.54
N THR A 111 19.42 11.71 5.71
CA THR A 111 20.71 11.03 5.85
C THR A 111 20.80 10.29 7.19
N LYS A 112 20.36 10.92 8.29
CA LYS A 112 20.31 10.29 9.62
C LYS A 112 19.40 9.07 9.66
N LEU A 113 18.24 9.14 9.01
CA LEU A 113 17.34 7.98 8.87
C LEU A 113 18.11 6.77 8.32
N ARG A 114 18.82 6.94 7.20
CA ARG A 114 19.59 5.86 6.56
C ARG A 114 20.72 5.33 7.44
N LYS A 115 21.44 6.23 8.14
CA LYS A 115 22.45 5.82 9.12
C LYS A 115 21.88 4.99 10.27
N ILE A 116 20.68 5.34 10.75
CA ILE A 116 19.99 4.56 11.79
C ILE A 116 19.59 3.18 11.25
N ILE A 117 19.07 3.11 10.02
CA ILE A 117 18.74 1.84 9.36
C ILE A 117 19.99 0.96 9.22
N ASP A 118 21.09 1.50 8.72
CA ASP A 118 22.37 0.77 8.61
C ASP A 118 22.85 0.28 9.98
N LYS A 119 22.66 1.11 11.02
CA LYS A 119 22.98 0.75 12.39
C LYS A 119 22.10 -0.40 12.90
N LEU A 120 20.81 -0.42 12.60
CA LEU A 120 19.91 -1.52 12.96
C LEU A 120 20.33 -2.82 12.26
N ILE A 121 20.60 -2.77 10.95
CA ILE A 121 21.09 -3.92 10.19
C ILE A 121 22.36 -4.49 10.82
N LYS A 122 23.30 -3.62 11.19
CA LYS A 122 24.55 -4.03 11.83
C LYS A 122 24.37 -4.56 13.25
N ASP A 123 23.64 -3.83 14.10
CA ASP A 123 23.46 -4.16 15.52
C ASP A 123 22.73 -5.52 15.70
N PHE A 124 21.88 -5.90 14.74
CA PHE A 124 21.15 -7.17 14.75
C PHE A 124 21.73 -8.24 13.79
N GLU A 125 22.87 -7.95 13.16
CA GLU A 125 23.54 -8.87 12.22
C GLU A 125 22.62 -9.34 11.06
N LEU A 126 21.74 -8.45 10.57
CA LEU A 126 20.76 -8.78 9.53
C LEU A 126 21.44 -8.97 8.16
N LYS A 127 21.01 -10.00 7.42
CA LYS A 127 21.40 -10.25 6.03
C LYS A 127 20.32 -9.73 5.10
N THR A 128 20.66 -8.75 4.26
CA THR A 128 19.68 -8.10 3.40
C THR A 128 19.63 -8.73 2.01
N TYR A 129 18.40 -8.88 1.50
CA TYR A 129 18.08 -9.30 0.15
C TYR A 129 17.19 -8.23 -0.50
N PRO A 130 17.21 -8.07 -1.84
CA PRO A 130 16.20 -7.23 -2.50
C PRO A 130 14.81 -7.83 -2.31
N THR A 131 13.76 -7.00 -2.40
CA THR A 131 12.38 -7.48 -2.39
C THR A 131 12.10 -8.40 -3.58
N MET A 132 11.42 -9.52 -3.31
CA MET A 132 11.10 -10.55 -4.28
C MET A 132 9.92 -11.40 -3.79
N PRO A 133 9.33 -12.26 -4.64
CA PRO A 133 8.32 -13.21 -4.18
C PRO A 133 8.82 -14.07 -3.02
N VAL A 134 7.95 -14.34 -2.04
CA VAL A 134 8.29 -15.03 -0.79
C VAL A 134 8.96 -16.39 -1.06
N GLU A 135 8.46 -17.17 -2.00
CA GLU A 135 9.04 -18.46 -2.38
C GLU A 135 10.49 -18.33 -2.87
N LEU A 136 10.77 -17.31 -3.71
CA LEU A 136 12.12 -17.05 -4.21
C LEU A 136 13.06 -16.60 -3.09
N PHE A 137 12.55 -15.82 -2.14
CA PHE A 137 13.31 -15.42 -0.96
C PHE A 137 13.69 -16.64 -0.12
N LEU A 138 12.72 -17.49 0.22
CA LEU A 138 12.95 -18.71 1.02
C LEU A 138 13.95 -19.65 0.35
N ASN A 139 13.90 -19.80 -0.97
CA ASN A 139 14.88 -20.60 -1.73
C ASN A 139 16.31 -20.05 -1.64
N LYS A 140 16.49 -18.75 -1.42
CA LYS A 140 17.82 -18.10 -1.32
C LYS A 140 18.32 -17.95 0.11
N ALA A 141 17.44 -17.60 1.03
CA ALA A 141 17.75 -17.28 2.41
C ALA A 141 17.63 -18.50 3.34
N GLY A 142 16.93 -19.55 2.92
CA GLY A 142 16.59 -20.68 3.78
C GLY A 142 15.66 -20.27 4.92
N ASP A 143 15.85 -20.89 6.08
CA ASP A 143 15.09 -20.66 7.32
C ASP A 143 15.75 -19.64 8.27
N ASP A 144 16.80 -18.93 7.83
CA ASP A 144 17.57 -18.00 8.66
C ASP A 144 16.73 -16.80 9.11
N PRO A 145 16.43 -16.65 10.42
CA PRO A 145 15.62 -15.55 10.94
C PRO A 145 16.23 -14.16 10.77
N LEU A 146 17.55 -14.08 10.58
CA LEU A 146 18.26 -12.80 10.39
C LEU A 146 18.32 -12.38 8.92
N SER A 147 17.86 -13.23 8.00
CA SER A 147 17.71 -12.87 6.60
C SER A 147 16.40 -12.10 6.41
N ILE A 148 16.48 -10.92 5.79
CA ILE A 148 15.36 -10.03 5.53
C ILE A 148 15.36 -9.57 4.08
N MET A 149 14.19 -9.28 3.51
CA MET A 149 14.15 -8.41 2.33
C MET A 149 14.16 -6.95 2.77
N PHE A 150 14.88 -6.14 2.02
CA PHE A 150 15.14 -4.74 2.34
C PHE A 150 14.79 -3.86 1.15
N GLU A 151 14.07 -2.78 1.41
CA GLU A 151 13.77 -1.77 0.39
C GLU A 151 13.77 -0.36 0.99
N ASP A 152 14.63 0.52 0.49
CA ASP A 152 14.54 1.97 0.68
C ASP A 152 13.68 2.55 -0.44
N ARG A 153 12.44 2.92 -0.12
CA ARG A 153 11.47 3.50 -1.06
C ARG A 153 11.56 5.02 -1.11
N GLY A 154 12.52 5.62 -0.40
CA GLY A 154 12.67 7.06 -0.19
C GLY A 154 11.95 7.52 1.09
N PRO A 155 10.62 7.78 1.05
CA PRO A 155 9.83 8.19 2.21
C PRO A 155 9.59 7.12 3.28
N GLN A 156 9.68 5.85 2.88
CA GLN A 156 9.51 4.70 3.76
C GLN A 156 10.66 3.72 3.49
N ILE A 157 11.23 3.15 4.55
CA ILE A 157 12.17 2.04 4.46
C ILE A 157 11.48 0.82 5.06
N THR A 158 11.58 -0.33 4.43
CA THR A 158 10.85 -1.54 4.86
C THR A 158 11.81 -2.71 5.05
N PHE A 159 11.67 -3.40 6.18
CA PHE A 159 12.23 -4.73 6.41
C PHE A 159 11.11 -5.77 6.29
N GLU A 160 11.18 -6.63 5.28
CA GLU A 160 10.29 -7.78 5.16
C GLU A 160 10.95 -8.98 5.86
N MET A 161 10.41 -9.35 7.02
CA MET A 161 11.02 -10.29 7.95
C MET A 161 10.34 -11.66 7.88
N VAL A 162 10.27 -12.24 6.68
CA VAL A 162 9.56 -13.51 6.39
C VAL A 162 9.97 -14.66 7.32
N ASN A 163 11.25 -14.74 7.70
CA ASN A 163 11.75 -15.79 8.59
C ASN A 163 11.81 -15.39 10.07
N ALA A 164 11.42 -14.15 10.40
CA ALA A 164 11.70 -13.52 11.69
C ALA A 164 10.45 -13.26 12.54
N TYR A 165 9.28 -13.71 12.07
CA TYR A 165 8.02 -13.69 12.81
C TYR A 165 7.63 -15.11 13.21
N ASP A 166 6.97 -15.26 14.35
CA ASP A 166 6.52 -16.54 14.91
C ASP A 166 7.61 -17.65 14.94
N LEU A 167 8.73 -17.32 15.56
CA LEU A 167 9.89 -18.20 15.62
C LEU A 167 9.63 -19.45 16.44
N SER A 168 10.09 -20.59 15.92
CA SER A 168 10.19 -21.83 16.68
C SER A 168 11.29 -21.78 17.75
N ASP A 169 11.18 -22.63 18.77
CA ASP A 169 12.21 -22.78 19.81
C ASP A 169 13.59 -23.11 19.23
N ASP A 170 13.65 -23.90 18.17
CA ASP A 170 14.90 -24.24 17.48
C ASP A 170 15.53 -23.02 16.80
N GLN A 171 14.72 -22.16 16.20
CA GLN A 171 15.21 -20.89 15.62
C GLN A 171 15.70 -19.95 16.71
N LEU A 172 15.01 -19.88 17.86
CA LEU A 172 15.45 -19.06 18.99
C LEU A 172 16.80 -19.48 19.55
N GLN A 173 17.06 -20.78 19.67
CA GLN A 173 18.33 -21.29 20.17
C GLN A 173 19.53 -20.92 19.27
N LYS A 174 19.29 -20.74 17.97
CA LYS A 174 20.31 -20.29 17.01
C LYS A 174 20.60 -18.79 17.15
N LEU A 175 19.71 -18.01 17.77
CA LEU A 175 19.85 -16.57 17.94
C LEU A 175 20.61 -16.24 19.23
N LYS A 176 21.53 -15.27 19.14
CA LYS A 176 22.19 -14.67 20.32
C LYS A 176 21.32 -13.61 21.01
N LEU A 177 20.11 -13.38 20.50
CA LEU A 177 19.19 -12.35 20.94
C LEU A 177 18.09 -12.96 21.81
N LYS A 178 17.76 -12.30 22.93
CA LYS A 178 16.61 -12.67 23.75
C LYS A 178 15.34 -12.08 23.15
N ILE A 179 14.61 -12.88 22.38
CA ILE A 179 13.34 -12.48 21.76
C ILE A 179 12.20 -12.62 22.80
N PRO A 180 11.44 -11.55 23.11
CA PRO A 180 10.32 -11.63 24.02
C PRO A 180 9.17 -12.44 23.40
N ASN A 181 8.51 -13.27 24.20
CA ASN A 181 7.25 -13.87 23.82
C ASN A 181 6.14 -12.81 23.97
N THR A 182 5.52 -12.44 22.85
CA THR A 182 4.45 -11.45 22.78
C THR A 182 3.21 -12.13 22.20
N HIS A 183 2.12 -12.16 22.97
CA HIS A 183 0.87 -12.83 22.59
C HIS A 183 1.02 -14.31 22.15
N GLY A 184 2.00 -15.03 22.69
CA GLY A 184 2.24 -16.44 22.37
C GLY A 184 3.28 -16.66 21.27
N HIS A 185 3.78 -15.60 20.63
CA HIS A 185 4.70 -15.67 19.50
C HIS A 185 6.03 -15.02 19.81
N PHE A 186 7.10 -15.50 19.16
CA PHE A 186 8.42 -14.89 19.22
C PHE A 186 8.70 -14.13 17.93
N ASP A 187 8.93 -12.82 18.04
CA ASP A 187 8.99 -11.93 16.88
C ASP A 187 10.15 -10.94 17.00
N ILE A 188 11.13 -11.05 16.10
CA ILE A 188 12.32 -10.16 16.09
C ILE A 188 11.91 -8.70 15.79
N ARG A 189 10.80 -8.49 15.06
CA ARG A 189 10.34 -7.15 14.66
C ARG A 189 10.04 -6.27 15.86
N ILE A 190 9.54 -6.83 16.96
CA ILE A 190 9.23 -6.07 18.18
C ILE A 190 10.51 -5.43 18.75
N LEU A 191 11.59 -6.20 18.86
CA LEU A 191 12.87 -5.68 19.35
C LEU A 191 13.47 -4.64 18.41
N LEU A 192 13.40 -4.88 17.10
CA LEU A 192 13.87 -3.92 16.09
C LEU A 192 13.06 -2.63 16.13
N MET A 193 11.74 -2.73 16.25
CA MET A 193 10.81 -1.61 16.37
C MET A 193 11.14 -0.75 17.59
N GLU A 194 11.26 -1.34 18.78
CA GLU A 194 11.62 -0.64 20.02
C GLU A 194 13.03 -0.01 19.96
N ARG A 195 13.98 -0.68 19.31
CA ARG A 195 15.33 -0.14 19.13
C ARG A 195 15.35 1.03 18.16
N ALA A 196 14.63 0.91 17.04
CA ALA A 196 14.49 1.96 16.04
C ALA A 196 13.79 3.19 16.62
N GLU A 197 12.70 3.00 17.38
CA GLU A 197 11.97 4.09 18.02
C GLU A 197 12.86 4.91 18.95
N ARG A 198 13.71 4.25 19.74
CA ARG A 198 14.72 4.94 20.57
C ARG A 198 15.68 5.77 19.74
N PHE A 199 16.27 5.20 18.69
CA PHE A 199 17.19 5.94 17.82
C PHE A 199 16.53 7.14 17.13
N PHE A 200 15.30 6.98 16.63
CA PHE A 200 14.58 8.09 16.01
C PHE A 200 14.23 9.19 17.01
N ASN A 201 13.86 8.84 18.25
CA ASN A 201 13.58 9.80 19.31
C ASN A 201 14.85 10.56 19.75
N GLU A 202 15.98 9.87 19.91
CA GLU A 202 17.29 10.47 20.22
C GLU A 202 17.71 11.51 19.16
N GLU A 203 17.51 11.18 17.88
CA GLU A 203 17.83 12.05 16.74
C GLU A 203 16.69 13.02 16.36
N LYS A 204 15.57 13.00 17.10
CA LYS A 204 14.37 13.81 16.86
C LYS A 204 13.85 13.70 15.41
N LEU A 205 13.91 12.50 14.84
CA LEU A 205 13.39 12.24 13.50
C LEU A 205 11.87 12.02 13.56
N PRO A 206 11.08 12.65 12.67
CA PRO A 206 9.64 12.44 12.61
C PRO A 206 9.28 11.13 11.88
N ILE A 207 9.96 10.04 12.25
CA ILE A 207 9.80 8.70 11.71
C ILE A 207 9.23 7.80 12.81
N THR A 208 8.38 6.85 12.45
CA THR A 208 7.80 5.89 13.37
C THR A 208 7.97 4.49 12.78
N PRO A 209 8.54 3.53 13.54
CA PRO A 209 8.55 2.14 13.15
C PRO A 209 7.13 1.56 13.38
N ARG A 210 6.63 0.79 12.42
CA ARG A 210 5.31 0.14 12.53
C ARG A 210 5.33 -1.25 11.90
N LEU A 211 4.63 -2.18 12.52
CA LEU A 211 4.41 -3.50 11.91
C LEU A 211 3.46 -3.33 10.70
N GLY A 212 3.87 -3.87 9.56
CA GLY A 212 3.11 -3.86 8.31
C GLY A 212 2.75 -5.28 7.90
N GLY A 213 1.48 -5.52 7.58
CA GLY A 213 1.01 -6.85 7.17
C GLY A 213 1.41 -7.97 8.15
N ILE A 214 1.77 -9.14 7.62
CA ILE A 214 2.11 -10.31 8.43
C ILE A 214 3.56 -10.26 8.92
N PHE A 215 4.50 -9.80 8.08
CA PHE A 215 5.95 -9.94 8.33
C PHE A 215 6.76 -8.66 8.09
N ALA A 216 6.14 -7.52 7.74
CA ALA A 216 6.89 -6.28 7.49
C ALA A 216 7.11 -5.47 8.77
N LEU A 217 8.22 -4.72 8.79
CA LEU A 217 8.49 -3.61 9.69
C LEU A 217 8.82 -2.38 8.83
N ASP A 218 7.91 -1.42 8.82
CA ASP A 218 8.04 -0.17 8.08
C ASP A 218 8.64 0.92 8.98
N PHE A 219 9.55 1.71 8.44
CA PHE A 219 10.04 2.96 9.01
C PHE A 219 9.50 4.11 8.17
N ALA A 220 8.38 4.69 8.62
CA ALA A 220 7.62 5.65 7.83
C ALA A 220 7.49 7.00 8.54
N VAL A 221 7.20 8.05 7.78
CA VAL A 221 6.92 9.39 8.32
C VAL A 221 5.73 9.33 9.29
N LYS A 222 5.86 9.97 10.45
CA LYS A 222 4.85 9.94 11.51
C LYS A 222 3.53 10.60 11.07
N GLY A 223 2.43 9.90 11.36
CA GLY A 223 1.07 10.40 11.14
C GLY A 223 0.58 10.34 9.69
N ILE A 224 1.18 9.45 8.86
CA ILE A 224 0.76 9.25 7.47
C ILE A 224 -0.08 7.99 7.33
N SER A 225 -1.24 8.15 6.70
CA SER A 225 -2.12 7.07 6.27
C SER A 225 -2.63 7.33 4.85
N LYS A 226 -3.30 6.33 4.27
CA LYS A 226 -4.00 6.49 2.99
C LYS A 226 -5.01 7.65 3.02
N THR A 227 -5.59 7.95 4.19
CA THR A 227 -6.52 9.07 4.39
C THR A 227 -5.93 10.39 3.94
N THR A 228 -4.70 10.70 4.39
CA THR A 228 -4.04 11.98 4.12
C THR A 228 -3.85 12.22 2.62
N ALA A 229 -3.54 11.16 1.87
CA ALA A 229 -3.34 11.23 0.43
C ALA A 229 -4.63 11.48 -0.33
N VAL A 230 -5.68 10.75 0.05
CA VAL A 230 -7.02 10.91 -0.52
C VAL A 230 -7.53 12.32 -0.23
N GLU A 231 -7.49 12.76 1.03
CA GLU A 231 -7.92 14.11 1.40
C GLU A 231 -7.15 15.20 0.64
N TYR A 232 -5.83 15.06 0.48
CA TYR A 232 -5.05 16.03 -0.28
C TYR A 232 -5.53 16.12 -1.73
N VAL A 233 -5.63 14.98 -2.42
CA VAL A 233 -6.01 14.93 -3.83
C VAL A 233 -7.43 15.45 -4.03
N LEU A 234 -8.39 15.01 -3.22
CA LEU A 234 -9.79 15.38 -3.36
C LEU A 234 -10.06 16.86 -3.02
N ASN A 235 -9.19 17.49 -2.22
CA ASN A 235 -9.31 18.92 -1.89
C ASN A 235 -8.48 19.83 -2.78
N ASN A 236 -7.60 19.30 -3.64
CA ASN A 236 -6.71 20.08 -4.49
C ASN A 236 -7.26 20.20 -5.93
N GLU A 237 -7.82 21.36 -6.26
CA GLU A 237 -8.40 21.62 -7.59
C GLU A 237 -7.39 21.51 -8.74
N GLN A 238 -6.12 21.83 -8.50
CA GLN A 238 -5.08 21.72 -9.53
C GLN A 238 -4.82 20.25 -9.89
N VAL A 239 -4.76 19.37 -8.89
CA VAL A 239 -4.59 17.93 -9.10
C VAL A 239 -5.82 17.38 -9.84
N LEU A 240 -7.03 17.68 -9.36
CA LEU A 240 -8.26 17.20 -10.00
C LEU A 240 -8.38 17.67 -11.46
N SER A 241 -8.08 18.94 -11.72
CA SER A 241 -8.15 19.50 -13.08
C SER A 241 -7.15 18.83 -14.01
N SER A 242 -5.96 18.44 -13.52
CA SER A 242 -4.98 17.69 -14.33
C SER A 242 -5.45 16.29 -14.75
N LEU A 243 -6.46 15.75 -14.04
CA LEU A 243 -7.09 14.46 -14.31
C LEU A 243 -8.44 14.60 -15.05
N GLY A 244 -8.82 15.82 -15.44
CA GLY A 244 -10.13 16.08 -16.05
C GLY A 244 -11.31 16.02 -15.08
N LEU A 245 -11.06 16.04 -13.76
CA LEU A 245 -12.09 16.02 -12.72
C LEU A 245 -12.35 17.42 -12.16
N ARG A 246 -13.57 17.66 -11.67
CA ARG A 246 -13.92 18.86 -10.91
C ARG A 246 -14.27 18.49 -9.48
N LYS A 247 -14.10 19.41 -8.54
CA LYS A 247 -14.48 19.22 -7.13
C LYS A 247 -15.97 18.88 -6.97
N SER A 248 -16.84 19.43 -7.83
CA SER A 248 -18.27 19.11 -7.84
C SER A 248 -18.58 17.68 -8.27
N ASP A 249 -17.68 17.02 -9.01
CA ASP A 249 -17.84 15.61 -9.33
C ASP A 249 -17.65 14.73 -8.08
N LEU A 250 -16.98 15.23 -7.04
CA LEU A 250 -16.70 14.48 -5.81
C LEU A 250 -17.78 14.59 -4.74
N THR A 251 -18.77 15.46 -4.93
CA THR A 251 -19.87 15.63 -3.95
C THR A 251 -20.94 14.55 -4.09
N ASN A 252 -21.01 13.89 -5.25
CA ASN A 252 -21.90 12.76 -5.48
C ASN A 252 -21.19 11.44 -5.16
N PRO A 253 -21.63 10.70 -4.12
CA PRO A 253 -21.00 9.43 -3.74
C PRO A 253 -20.98 8.37 -4.86
N GLU A 254 -21.87 8.44 -5.84
CA GLU A 254 -21.91 7.51 -6.98
C GLU A 254 -20.80 7.73 -8.01
N TYR A 255 -20.08 8.86 -7.95
CA TYR A 255 -18.98 9.14 -8.88
C TYR A 255 -17.63 8.64 -8.35
N LEU A 256 -17.60 8.14 -7.12
CA LEU A 256 -16.43 7.52 -6.51
C LEU A 256 -16.70 6.05 -6.22
N GLU A 257 -15.64 5.25 -6.30
CA GLU A 257 -15.63 3.89 -5.79
C GLU A 257 -14.30 3.60 -5.10
N ILE A 258 -14.31 2.74 -4.10
CA ILE A 258 -13.10 2.30 -3.38
C ILE A 258 -12.94 0.79 -3.55
N TRP A 259 -11.73 0.36 -3.92
CA TRP A 259 -11.34 -1.04 -4.09
C TRP A 259 -10.20 -1.38 -3.12
N GLY A 260 -10.32 -2.50 -2.41
CA GLY A 260 -9.27 -2.99 -1.50
C GLY A 260 -9.54 -4.41 -1.03
N ASP A 261 -8.69 -4.91 -0.14
CA ASP A 261 -8.76 -6.26 0.42
C ASP A 261 -8.74 -6.30 1.95
N LYS A 262 -8.59 -5.15 2.63
CA LYS A 262 -8.52 -5.08 4.11
C LYS A 262 -9.20 -3.84 4.68
N PHE A 263 -10.47 -3.95 5.03
CA PHE A 263 -11.30 -2.89 5.63
C PHE A 263 -11.63 -3.11 7.13
N SER A 264 -11.36 -4.30 7.69
CA SER A 264 -11.65 -4.58 9.10
C SER A 264 -10.92 -3.65 10.09
N VAL A 265 -11.66 -3.06 11.03
CA VAL A 265 -11.11 -2.21 12.10
C VAL A 265 -10.43 -3.02 13.19
N ILE A 266 -10.86 -4.29 13.38
CA ILE A 266 -10.35 -5.17 14.42
C ILE A 266 -9.01 -5.76 14.01
N ARG A 267 -8.87 -6.13 12.73
CA ARG A 267 -7.65 -6.74 12.18
C ARG A 267 -6.69 -5.71 11.58
N GLY A 268 -6.94 -4.42 11.82
CA GLY A 268 -6.05 -3.34 11.42
C GLY A 268 -6.00 -3.07 9.91
N GLY A 269 -7.04 -3.41 9.15
CA GLY A 269 -7.09 -3.30 7.70
C GLY A 269 -6.87 -1.87 7.20
N THR A 270 -5.78 -1.66 6.47
CA THR A 270 -5.26 -0.34 6.10
C THR A 270 -6.07 0.37 5.01
N ASP A 271 -6.93 -0.35 4.28
CA ASP A 271 -7.76 0.22 3.20
C ASP A 271 -8.94 1.02 3.73
N ARG A 272 -9.38 0.74 4.96
CA ARG A 272 -10.41 1.53 5.67
C ARG A 272 -10.07 3.03 5.71
N HIS A 273 -8.78 3.36 5.72
CA HIS A 273 -8.31 4.73 5.74
C HIS A 273 -8.67 5.51 4.46
N MET A 274 -8.89 4.83 3.32
CA MET A 274 -9.46 5.47 2.13
C MET A 274 -10.92 5.86 2.34
N CYS A 275 -11.70 5.01 3.04
CA CYS A 275 -13.10 5.28 3.36
C CYS A 275 -13.23 6.50 4.28
N GLU A 276 -12.37 6.60 5.30
CA GLU A 276 -12.35 7.70 6.26
C GLU A 276 -12.18 9.09 5.60
N ALA A 277 -11.58 9.16 4.41
CA ALA A 277 -11.35 10.39 3.67
C ALA A 277 -12.51 10.83 2.77
N VAL A 278 -13.58 10.04 2.64
CA VAL A 278 -14.69 10.30 1.71
C VAL A 278 -16.04 10.23 2.40
N ASN A 279 -17.10 10.58 1.66
CA ASN A 279 -18.46 10.44 2.15
C ASN A 279 -18.76 8.95 2.47
N PRO A 280 -19.31 8.61 3.65
CA PRO A 280 -19.59 7.22 4.01
C PRO A 280 -20.52 6.47 3.06
N ARG A 281 -21.27 7.17 2.20
CA ARG A 281 -22.14 6.58 1.17
C ARG A 281 -21.37 6.11 -0.08
N VAL A 282 -20.11 6.51 -0.25
CA VAL A 282 -19.26 6.05 -1.37
C VAL A 282 -19.18 4.53 -1.30
N ARG A 283 -19.47 3.89 -2.43
CA ARG A 283 -19.43 2.44 -2.51
C ARG A 283 -18.00 1.95 -2.38
N THR A 284 -17.78 1.07 -1.42
CA THR A 284 -16.50 0.43 -1.15
C THR A 284 -16.68 -1.07 -1.36
N ILE A 285 -15.81 -1.67 -2.16
CA ILE A 285 -15.83 -3.10 -2.45
C ILE A 285 -14.61 -3.73 -1.79
N ASP A 286 -14.87 -4.64 -0.86
CA ASP A 286 -13.86 -5.52 -0.28
C ASP A 286 -13.79 -6.80 -1.11
N PHE A 287 -12.65 -7.04 -1.75
CA PHE A 287 -12.40 -8.26 -2.52
C PHE A 287 -11.92 -9.43 -1.66
N ARG A 288 -11.75 -9.21 -0.36
CA ARG A 288 -11.58 -10.25 0.65
C ARG A 288 -12.90 -10.54 1.34
N LYS A 289 -13.09 -11.81 1.68
CA LYS A 289 -14.19 -12.24 2.54
C LYS A 289 -13.89 -11.90 4.01
N GLU A 290 -13.94 -10.62 4.36
CA GLU A 290 -13.88 -10.17 5.75
C GLU A 290 -15.26 -10.24 6.43
N ASN A 291 -15.29 -10.20 7.77
CA ASN A 291 -16.54 -10.17 8.53
C ASN A 291 -17.12 -8.74 8.50
N PRO A 292 -18.33 -8.52 7.93
CA PRO A 292 -18.92 -7.18 7.85
C PRO A 292 -19.17 -6.50 9.20
N GLU A 293 -19.27 -7.27 10.29
CA GLU A 293 -19.40 -6.71 11.65
C GLU A 293 -18.11 -6.01 12.13
N GLU A 294 -16.97 -6.32 11.49
CA GLU A 294 -15.68 -5.71 11.77
C GLU A 294 -15.44 -4.41 10.99
N PHE A 295 -16.38 -3.98 10.14
CA PHE A 295 -16.24 -2.77 9.33
C PHE A 295 -16.62 -1.49 10.08
N LEU A 296 -16.16 -0.35 9.56
CA LEU A 296 -16.57 0.97 10.05
C LEU A 296 -18.09 1.15 9.93
N LYS A 297 -18.75 1.41 11.06
CA LYS A 297 -20.21 1.56 11.11
C LYS A 297 -20.67 2.75 10.27
N GLY A 298 -21.72 2.55 9.48
CA GLY A 298 -22.34 3.58 8.65
C GLY A 298 -21.67 3.81 7.29
N TYR A 299 -20.58 3.09 6.99
CA TYR A 299 -19.94 3.10 5.68
C TYR A 299 -20.56 2.06 4.75
N ASN A 300 -20.67 2.41 3.47
CA ASN A 300 -21.17 1.55 2.40
C ASN A 300 -20.07 0.59 1.91
N ILE A 301 -19.71 -0.37 2.76
CA ILE A 301 -18.73 -1.42 2.45
C ILE A 301 -19.49 -2.70 2.12
N VAL A 302 -19.26 -3.21 0.91
CA VAL A 302 -19.82 -4.47 0.42
C VAL A 302 -18.71 -5.47 0.17
N THR A 303 -18.91 -6.72 0.56
CA THR A 303 -17.95 -7.80 0.33
C THR A 303 -18.27 -8.49 -1.00
N TRP A 304 -17.26 -8.62 -1.87
CA TRP A 304 -17.33 -9.50 -3.02
C TRP A 304 -17.17 -10.95 -2.55
N ASP A 305 -18.15 -11.80 -2.84
CA ASP A 305 -18.21 -13.20 -2.41
C ASP A 305 -17.66 -14.18 -3.45
N GLY A 306 -16.98 -13.67 -4.49
CA GLY A 306 -16.42 -14.44 -5.59
C GLY A 306 -15.65 -15.68 -5.14
N GLU A 307 -15.74 -16.75 -5.93
CA GLU A 307 -15.14 -18.06 -5.62
C GLU A 307 -13.60 -18.08 -5.76
N LYS A 308 -13.01 -16.97 -6.23
CA LYS A 308 -11.63 -16.85 -6.70
C LYS A 308 -10.72 -16.07 -5.74
N HIS A 309 -9.40 -16.12 -5.95
CA HIS A 309 -8.40 -15.40 -5.14
C HIS A 309 -8.58 -13.86 -5.19
N LEU A 310 -7.90 -13.11 -4.33
CA LEU A 310 -8.24 -11.71 -4.01
C LEU A 310 -8.27 -10.78 -5.25
N HIS A 311 -7.22 -10.74 -6.08
CA HIS A 311 -7.23 -9.93 -7.32
C HIS A 311 -8.14 -10.53 -8.41
N GLU A 312 -8.32 -11.85 -8.40
CA GLU A 312 -9.26 -12.53 -9.30
C GLU A 312 -10.71 -12.16 -9.00
N GLY A 313 -11.04 -11.82 -7.75
CA GLY A 313 -12.34 -11.26 -7.36
C GLY A 313 -12.62 -9.93 -8.07
N LEU A 314 -11.62 -9.05 -8.15
CA LEU A 314 -11.74 -7.82 -8.94
C LEU A 314 -11.89 -8.13 -10.44
N LEU A 315 -11.14 -9.09 -10.98
CA LEU A 315 -11.32 -9.52 -12.38
C LEU A 315 -12.72 -10.06 -12.67
N GLU A 316 -13.27 -10.83 -11.75
CA GLU A 316 -14.62 -11.37 -11.85
C GLU A 316 -15.65 -10.24 -11.86
N TYR A 317 -15.55 -9.30 -10.91
CA TYR A 317 -16.38 -8.09 -10.87
C TYR A 317 -16.31 -7.26 -12.16
N LEU A 318 -15.11 -7.06 -12.71
CA LEU A 318 -14.94 -6.34 -13.97
C LEU A 318 -15.41 -7.14 -15.20
N SER A 319 -15.60 -8.46 -15.06
CA SER A 319 -16.05 -9.34 -16.13
C SER A 319 -17.56 -9.56 -16.13
N SER A 320 -18.23 -9.42 -14.98
CA SER A 320 -19.68 -9.60 -14.85
C SER A 320 -20.51 -8.62 -15.69
N ASP A 321 -19.98 -7.43 -15.97
CA ASP A 321 -20.71 -6.35 -16.63
C ASP A 321 -20.11 -5.91 -17.97
N ASN A 322 -19.32 -6.78 -18.63
CA ASN A 322 -18.66 -6.48 -19.91
C ASN A 322 -17.86 -5.16 -19.90
N VAL A 323 -17.15 -4.88 -18.80
CA VAL A 323 -16.27 -3.69 -18.72
C VAL A 323 -15.20 -3.74 -19.82
#